data_AF-A0A397BHP3-F1
#
_entry.id   AF-A0A397BHP3-F1
#
_cell.length_a   1.000
_cell.length_b   1.000
_cell.length_c   1.000
_cell.angle_alpha   90.00
_cell.angle_beta   90.00
_cell.angle_gamma   90.00
#
_symmetry.space_group_name_H-M   'P 1'
#
loop_
_entity.id
_entity.type
_entity.pdbx_description
1 polymer ?
#
loop_
_entity_poly.entity_id
_entity_poly.type
_entity_poly.pdbx_seq_one_letter_code
_entity_poly.pdbx_strand_id
1 'polypeptide(L)'
;MSAAASLHQLLVPNDNPSKASDRKHDVLPFVPLFTRLLHARESSDVPTDSRRTLKDLLHDQPDATLGKEYAVAFRQIASIDTIIQKAGSFDPSVFPDSDGDDHVALRRIEWTLGTLYVALESRREDSAHRLPWICGIANHSHVLELQCILHHALSSDWIPLSPPLVSLLLESSIGRTLLVGLVQNDPSAASSIVELVLLAMRRQVDVDTHMTLVAIADATTPHAVRRQCIVADFPYAAAVALDITCRLLHDTPVFLNGVMQGTKHATLWSVVTEALTQDPTTPFRRHTSAILGRVRLELQQALEAFLATKPVDVVAVLKAYCGLVGRGSLAVTDVECSLLFRVIGQECHRRRQDSGGGSSHSRFVQVAFTTIVLVCLSTLSQPVDAAATQVTKDARHLIGLLYTLDTSKSGSLFLITALLLYTKVCIP
;
A
#
# COMPACT_ATOMS: atom_id res chain seq x y z
N MET A 1 15.30 5.23 -5.65
CA MET A 1 16.08 5.79 -6.77
C MET A 1 15.21 6.81 -7.48
N SER A 2 15.74 7.99 -7.83
CA SER A 2 14.93 9.03 -8.51
C SER A 2 14.77 8.70 -10.00
N ALA A 3 13.68 9.15 -10.63
CA ALA A 3 13.48 9.02 -12.07
C ALA A 3 14.64 9.62 -12.88
N ALA A 4 15.27 10.69 -12.36
CA ALA A 4 16.48 11.28 -12.94
C ALA A 4 17.70 10.35 -12.87
N ALA A 5 17.85 9.56 -11.80
CA ALA A 5 18.94 8.58 -11.69
C ALA A 5 18.74 7.40 -12.64
N SER A 6 17.50 6.91 -12.80
CA SER A 6 17.16 5.87 -13.78
C SER A 6 17.37 6.37 -15.21
N LEU A 7 16.97 7.60 -15.51
CA LEU A 7 17.21 8.27 -16.80
C LEU A 7 18.72 8.39 -17.10
N HIS A 8 19.51 8.83 -16.14
CA HIS A 8 20.95 8.99 -16.30
C HIS A 8 21.66 7.63 -16.52
N GLN A 9 21.16 6.55 -15.91
CA GLN A 9 21.70 5.20 -16.11
C GLN A 9 21.35 4.61 -17.49
N LEU A 10 20.24 5.07 -18.09
CA LEU A 10 19.77 4.71 -19.43
C LEU A 10 20.47 5.49 -20.55
N LEU A 11 20.90 6.73 -20.28
CA LEU A 11 21.52 7.64 -21.24
C LEU A 11 23.04 7.48 -21.38
N VAL A 12 23.68 6.64 -20.57
CA VAL A 12 25.11 6.34 -20.69
C VAL A 12 25.32 5.37 -21.89
N PRO A 13 26.19 5.71 -22.86
CA PRO A 13 26.49 4.83 -23.99
C PRO A 13 27.01 3.48 -23.49
N ASN A 14 26.51 2.38 -24.03
CA ASN A 14 26.90 1.04 -23.61
C ASN A 14 27.12 0.15 -24.84
N ASP A 15 28.19 -0.64 -24.83
CA ASP A 15 28.72 -1.38 -25.98
C ASP A 15 27.90 -2.63 -26.39
N ASN A 16 26.66 -2.80 -25.91
CA ASN A 16 25.87 -4.01 -26.13
C ASN A 16 24.44 -3.73 -26.66
N PRO A 17 24.19 -3.83 -27.98
CA PRO A 17 22.94 -3.41 -28.63
C PRO A 17 21.73 -4.30 -28.33
N SER A 18 21.92 -5.59 -28.01
CA SER A 18 20.80 -6.51 -27.69
C SER A 18 20.11 -6.19 -26.36
N LYS A 19 20.85 -5.63 -25.38
CA LYS A 19 20.26 -5.16 -24.11
C LYS A 19 19.51 -3.83 -24.25
N ALA A 20 19.64 -3.14 -25.39
CA ALA A 20 19.00 -1.84 -25.62
C ALA A 20 17.54 -1.98 -26.11
N SER A 21 17.19 -3.04 -26.87
CA SER A 21 15.82 -3.27 -27.35
C SER A 21 14.86 -3.66 -26.23
N ASP A 22 15.31 -4.48 -25.29
CA ASP A 22 14.53 -4.93 -24.13
C ASP A 22 14.27 -3.74 -23.18
N ARG A 23 15.29 -2.90 -22.95
CA ARG A 23 15.16 -1.67 -22.17
C ARG A 23 14.25 -0.63 -22.82
N LYS A 24 14.18 -0.57 -24.16
CA LYS A 24 13.25 0.34 -24.85
C LYS A 24 11.80 0.00 -24.48
N HIS A 25 11.46 -1.29 -24.37
CA HIS A 25 10.14 -1.73 -23.93
C HIS A 25 9.88 -1.41 -22.45
N ASP A 26 10.90 -1.53 -21.60
CA ASP A 26 10.80 -1.16 -20.18
C ASP A 26 10.63 0.37 -19.97
N VAL A 27 11.10 1.18 -20.92
CA VAL A 27 11.11 2.65 -20.85
C VAL A 27 9.84 3.27 -21.44
N LEU A 28 9.19 2.61 -22.40
CA LEU A 28 7.97 3.09 -23.07
C LEU A 28 6.89 3.61 -22.09
N PRO A 29 6.56 2.93 -20.98
CA PRO A 29 5.58 3.44 -20.02
C PRO A 29 5.99 4.74 -19.31
N PHE A 30 7.30 5.06 -19.28
CA PHE A 30 7.87 6.22 -18.60
C PHE A 30 8.24 7.35 -19.57
N VAL A 31 8.09 7.16 -20.88
CA VAL A 31 8.35 8.15 -21.94
C VAL A 31 7.62 9.49 -21.71
N PRO A 32 6.32 9.51 -21.34
CA PRO A 32 5.63 10.77 -21.04
C PRO A 32 6.24 11.51 -19.84
N LEU A 33 6.64 10.76 -18.80
CA LEU A 33 7.31 11.26 -17.59
C LEU A 33 8.68 11.87 -17.94
N PHE A 34 9.45 11.21 -18.80
CA PHE A 34 10.75 11.70 -19.21
C PHE A 34 10.68 12.93 -20.13
N THR A 35 9.66 13.00 -21.00
CA THR A 35 9.38 14.19 -21.81
C THR A 35 9.07 15.39 -20.94
N ARG A 36 8.23 15.21 -19.92
CA ARG A 36 7.83 16.27 -18.99
C ARG A 36 8.99 16.73 -18.11
N LEU A 37 9.77 15.82 -17.52
CA LEU A 37 10.94 16.15 -16.68
C LEU A 37 12.02 16.94 -17.44
N LEU A 38 12.28 16.59 -18.70
CA LEU A 38 13.21 17.33 -19.57
C LEU A 38 12.76 18.76 -19.86
N HIS A 39 11.45 18.99 -19.92
CA HIS A 39 10.89 20.28 -20.28
C HIS A 39 10.50 21.14 -19.08
N ALA A 40 10.39 20.53 -17.88
CA ALA A 40 10.10 21.19 -16.60
C ALA A 40 11.35 21.69 -15.86
N ARG A 41 12.52 21.05 -16.00
CA ARG A 41 13.77 21.55 -15.39
C ARG A 41 14.57 22.39 -16.38
N GLU A 42 14.69 23.69 -16.10
CA GLU A 42 15.75 24.55 -16.67
C GLU A 42 17.13 24.34 -16.03
N SER A 43 17.38 23.21 -15.33
CA SER A 43 18.70 22.99 -14.73
C SER A 43 19.74 22.67 -15.80
N SER A 44 20.80 23.47 -15.87
CA SER A 44 21.99 23.32 -16.73
C SER A 44 22.72 21.98 -16.60
N ASP A 45 22.38 21.17 -15.59
CA ASP A 45 23.20 20.05 -15.11
C ASP A 45 22.98 18.72 -15.86
N VAL A 46 22.04 18.65 -16.82
CA VAL A 46 21.88 17.46 -17.67
C VAL A 46 22.80 17.60 -18.89
N PRO A 47 23.74 16.67 -19.13
CA PRO A 47 24.64 16.72 -20.30
C PRO A 47 23.88 16.87 -21.61
N THR A 48 24.39 17.71 -22.51
CA THR A 48 23.73 18.09 -23.79
C THR A 48 23.46 16.89 -24.68
N ASP A 49 24.34 15.88 -24.66
CA ASP A 49 24.21 14.66 -25.45
C ASP A 49 23.09 13.75 -24.95
N SER A 50 22.96 13.62 -23.63
CA SER A 50 21.86 12.91 -22.97
C SER A 50 20.50 13.53 -23.30
N ARG A 51 20.42 14.87 -23.41
CA ARG A 51 19.20 15.57 -23.88
C ARG A 51 18.90 15.29 -25.35
N ARG A 52 19.92 15.17 -26.20
CA ARG A 52 19.77 14.93 -27.64
C ARG A 52 19.27 13.50 -27.91
N THR A 53 19.90 12.50 -27.30
CA THR A 53 19.47 11.10 -27.39
C THR A 53 18.05 10.90 -26.89
N LEU A 54 17.66 11.59 -25.81
CA LEU A 54 16.28 11.51 -25.35
C LEU A 54 15.32 12.23 -26.29
N LYS A 55 15.68 13.40 -26.81
CA LYS A 55 14.85 14.14 -27.79
C LYS A 55 14.58 13.32 -29.05
N ASP A 56 15.55 12.53 -29.50
CA ASP A 56 15.42 11.62 -30.63
C ASP A 56 14.53 10.41 -30.28
N LEU A 57 14.69 9.82 -29.08
CA LEU A 57 13.82 8.76 -28.55
C LEU A 57 12.35 9.18 -28.38
N LEU A 58 12.12 10.45 -28.04
CA LEU A 58 10.80 11.05 -27.85
C LEU A 58 10.14 11.49 -29.16
N HIS A 59 10.91 11.68 -30.24
CA HIS A 59 10.38 12.06 -31.54
C HIS A 59 9.52 10.95 -32.17
N ASP A 60 9.85 9.70 -31.85
CA ASP A 60 9.22 8.49 -32.38
C ASP A 60 8.01 7.99 -31.55
N GLN A 61 7.50 8.78 -30.59
CA GLN A 61 6.44 8.37 -29.66
C GLN A 61 5.24 9.35 -29.64
N PRO A 62 4.01 8.90 -29.98
CA PRO A 62 2.82 9.76 -30.05
C PRO A 62 2.33 10.25 -28.68
N ASP A 63 2.70 9.62 -27.57
CA ASP A 63 2.33 10.12 -26.22
C ASP A 63 3.30 11.20 -25.71
N ALA A 64 4.48 11.33 -26.33
CA ALA A 64 5.46 12.36 -26.02
C ALA A 64 5.10 13.72 -26.65
N THR A 65 4.26 13.76 -27.67
CA THR A 65 3.83 15.01 -28.33
C THR A 65 2.94 15.85 -27.42
N LEU A 66 2.00 15.24 -26.69
CA LEU A 66 1.08 15.95 -25.78
C LEU A 66 1.83 16.63 -24.62
N GLY A 67 2.74 15.91 -23.95
CA GLY A 67 3.55 16.49 -22.87
C GLY A 67 4.40 17.67 -23.34
N LYS A 68 4.97 17.57 -24.54
CA LYS A 68 5.73 18.65 -25.18
C LYS A 68 4.85 19.85 -25.55
N GLU A 69 3.66 19.61 -26.10
CA GLU A 69 2.69 20.65 -26.45
C GLU A 69 2.31 21.49 -25.22
N TYR A 70 1.92 20.83 -24.12
CA TYR A 70 1.60 21.53 -22.87
C TYR A 70 2.82 22.24 -22.27
N ALA A 71 4.01 21.63 -22.29
CA ALA A 71 5.21 22.29 -21.79
C ALA A 71 5.58 23.55 -22.60
N VAL A 72 5.39 23.54 -23.92
CA VAL A 72 5.59 24.73 -24.77
C VAL A 72 4.52 25.78 -24.46
N ALA A 73 3.25 25.38 -24.31
CA ALA A 73 2.16 26.30 -23.96
C ALA A 73 2.37 26.95 -22.58
N PHE A 74 2.87 26.21 -21.58
CA PHE A 74 3.21 26.78 -20.26
C PHE A 74 4.26 27.89 -20.34
N ARG A 75 5.24 27.77 -21.24
CA ARG A 75 6.28 28.82 -21.43
C ARG A 75 5.74 30.10 -22.05
N GLN A 76 4.56 30.06 -22.66
CA GLN A 76 3.90 31.25 -23.21
C GLN A 76 3.21 32.07 -22.11
N ILE A 77 3.03 31.50 -20.91
CA ILE A 77 2.36 32.14 -19.79
C ILE A 77 3.42 32.81 -18.90
N ALA A 78 3.37 34.14 -18.82
CA ALA A 78 4.37 34.92 -18.08
C ALA A 78 4.21 34.86 -16.54
N SER A 79 2.98 34.76 -16.03
CA SER A 79 2.66 34.66 -14.59
C SER A 79 1.30 33.97 -14.40
N ILE A 80 1.10 33.32 -13.26
CA ILE A 80 -0.22 32.83 -12.85
C ILE A 80 -1.23 33.98 -12.64
N ASP A 81 -0.76 35.20 -12.33
CA ASP A 81 -1.64 36.36 -12.09
C ASP A 81 -2.55 36.67 -13.29
N THR A 82 -2.05 36.45 -14.51
CA THR A 82 -2.83 36.68 -15.73
C THR A 82 -3.98 35.68 -15.85
N ILE A 83 -3.78 34.44 -15.39
CA ILE A 83 -4.82 33.42 -15.33
C ILE A 83 -5.83 33.77 -14.23
N ILE A 84 -5.36 34.19 -13.05
CA ILE A 84 -6.21 34.58 -11.93
C ILE A 84 -7.12 35.75 -12.30
N GLN A 85 -6.59 36.78 -12.99
CA GLN A 85 -7.39 37.91 -13.46
C GLN A 85 -8.50 37.50 -14.44
N LYS A 86 -8.25 36.48 -15.27
CA LYS A 86 -9.23 35.91 -16.20
C LYS A 86 -10.14 34.87 -15.54
N ALA A 87 -9.84 34.42 -14.32
CA ALA A 87 -10.45 33.23 -13.73
C ALA A 87 -11.99 33.32 -13.63
N GLY A 88 -12.52 34.51 -13.29
CA GLY A 88 -13.95 34.76 -13.21
C GLY A 88 -14.69 34.80 -14.57
N SER A 89 -13.96 34.78 -15.68
CA SER A 89 -14.52 34.75 -17.04
C SER A 89 -14.62 33.35 -17.63
N PHE A 90 -13.97 32.35 -17.03
CA PHE A 90 -14.06 30.98 -17.50
C PHE A 90 -15.39 30.36 -17.07
N ASP A 91 -16.14 29.86 -18.04
CA ASP A 91 -17.31 29.04 -17.76
C ASP A 91 -16.83 27.64 -17.32
N PRO A 92 -17.00 27.26 -16.04
CA PRO A 92 -16.58 25.95 -15.56
C PRO A 92 -17.40 24.82 -16.17
N SER A 93 -18.49 25.11 -16.90
CA SER A 93 -19.37 24.14 -17.57
C SER A 93 -18.97 23.78 -19.01
N VAL A 94 -17.90 24.38 -19.56
CA VAL A 94 -17.47 24.12 -20.94
C VAL A 94 -15.96 23.91 -20.97
N PHE A 95 -15.53 22.67 -21.21
CA PHE A 95 -14.10 22.35 -21.38
C PHE A 95 -13.65 22.78 -22.79
N PRO A 96 -12.48 23.41 -22.97
CA PRO A 96 -12.03 23.86 -24.29
C PRO A 96 -11.64 22.68 -25.20
N ASP A 97 -12.58 22.20 -26.02
CA ASP A 97 -12.41 21.01 -26.90
C ASP A 97 -12.37 21.32 -28.40
N SER A 98 -12.12 22.56 -28.80
CA SER A 98 -12.19 22.95 -30.21
C SER A 98 -11.05 22.37 -31.05
N ASP A 99 -11.31 21.28 -31.76
CA ASP A 99 -10.49 20.77 -32.86
C ASP A 99 -10.21 21.90 -33.88
N GLY A 100 -8.93 22.23 -34.09
CA GLY A 100 -8.47 23.13 -35.16
C GLY A 100 -7.92 24.50 -34.75
N ASP A 101 -7.72 24.76 -33.45
CA ASP A 101 -7.14 26.01 -32.96
C ASP A 101 -5.67 25.82 -32.51
N ASP A 102 -4.74 26.64 -33.01
CA ASP A 102 -3.30 26.54 -32.71
C ASP A 102 -2.94 26.79 -31.22
N HIS A 103 -3.93 27.18 -30.39
CA HIS A 103 -3.77 27.53 -28.99
C HIS A 103 -4.68 26.74 -28.02
N VAL A 104 -5.17 25.56 -28.42
CA VAL A 104 -6.03 24.72 -27.55
C VAL A 104 -5.34 24.38 -26.22
N ALA A 105 -4.07 23.96 -26.25
CA ALA A 105 -3.33 23.65 -25.02
C ALA A 105 -3.23 24.85 -24.07
N LEU A 106 -2.97 26.06 -24.59
CA LEU A 106 -2.91 27.28 -23.78
C LEU A 106 -4.27 27.58 -23.11
N ARG A 107 -5.37 27.52 -23.89
CA ARG A 107 -6.72 27.69 -23.35
C ARG A 107 -7.08 26.66 -22.29
N ARG A 108 -6.69 25.39 -22.50
CA ARG A 108 -6.91 24.32 -21.52
C ARG A 108 -6.11 24.56 -20.24
N ILE A 109 -4.88 25.07 -20.33
CA ILE A 109 -4.09 25.47 -19.15
C ILE A 109 -4.80 26.61 -18.41
N GLU A 110 -5.13 27.70 -19.10
CA GLU A 110 -5.78 28.88 -18.50
C GLU A 110 -7.10 28.49 -17.83
N TRP A 111 -7.95 27.73 -18.53
CA TRP A 111 -9.23 27.24 -18.01
C TRP A 111 -9.05 26.33 -16.80
N THR A 112 -8.15 25.35 -16.87
CA THR A 112 -7.95 24.37 -15.79
C THR A 112 -7.41 25.04 -14.52
N LEU A 113 -6.41 25.90 -14.66
CA LEU A 113 -5.80 26.59 -13.52
C LEU A 113 -6.72 27.68 -12.97
N GLY A 114 -7.44 28.41 -13.83
CA GLY A 114 -8.41 29.42 -13.42
C GLY A 114 -9.58 28.83 -12.64
N THR A 115 -10.18 27.75 -13.15
CA THR A 115 -11.28 27.05 -12.46
C THR A 115 -10.80 26.37 -11.16
N LEU A 116 -9.60 25.79 -11.16
CA LEU A 116 -8.98 25.25 -9.95
C LEU A 116 -8.75 26.33 -8.89
N TYR A 117 -8.23 27.49 -9.29
CA TYR A 117 -8.01 28.62 -8.39
C TYR A 117 -9.32 29.10 -7.74
N VAL A 118 -10.37 29.32 -8.56
CA VAL A 118 -11.69 29.74 -8.07
C VAL A 118 -12.28 28.71 -7.09
N ALA A 119 -12.15 27.41 -7.40
CA ALA A 119 -12.62 26.36 -6.51
C ALA A 119 -11.85 26.35 -5.17
N LEU A 120 -10.53 26.57 -5.19
CA LEU A 120 -9.71 26.66 -3.99
C LEU A 120 -10.04 27.89 -3.13
N GLU A 121 -10.22 29.06 -3.74
CA GLU A 121 -10.61 30.29 -3.03
C GLU A 121 -12.01 30.16 -2.41
N SER A 122 -12.97 29.57 -3.13
CA SER A 122 -14.33 29.35 -2.60
C SER A 122 -14.35 28.51 -1.31
N ARG A 123 -13.34 27.66 -1.09
CA ARG A 123 -13.15 26.89 0.14
C ARG A 123 -12.48 27.67 1.26
N ARG A 124 -11.58 28.61 0.93
CA ARG A 124 -10.94 29.47 1.93
C ARG A 124 -11.95 30.39 2.58
N GLU A 125 -12.92 30.86 1.81
CA GLU A 125 -13.98 31.76 2.25
C GLU A 125 -15.11 31.06 3.04
N ASP A 126 -15.00 29.74 3.26
CA ASP A 126 -16.02 28.89 3.91
C ASP A 126 -17.43 29.12 3.34
N SER A 127 -17.48 29.36 2.02
CA SER A 127 -18.72 29.71 1.33
C SER A 127 -19.72 28.56 1.38
N ALA A 128 -20.99 28.88 1.64
CA ALA A 128 -22.09 27.92 1.58
C ALA A 128 -22.32 27.36 0.17
N HIS A 129 -21.65 27.92 -0.84
CA HIS A 129 -21.77 27.58 -2.26
C HIS A 129 -20.40 27.18 -2.80
N ARG A 130 -19.87 26.05 -2.30
CA ARG A 130 -18.64 25.44 -2.81
C ARG A 130 -18.79 25.18 -4.30
N LEU A 131 -17.97 25.83 -5.11
CA LEU A 131 -17.99 25.61 -6.55
C LEU A 131 -17.38 24.23 -6.85
N PRO A 132 -18.08 23.36 -7.60
CA PRO A 132 -17.53 22.08 -7.97
C PRO A 132 -16.31 22.30 -8.87
N TRP A 133 -15.25 21.57 -8.60
CA TRP A 133 -14.10 21.51 -9.51
C TRP A 133 -14.24 20.28 -10.41
N ILE A 134 -14.28 20.50 -11.72
CA ILE A 134 -14.25 19.46 -12.77
C ILE A 134 -15.46 18.49 -12.77
N CYS A 135 -16.40 18.58 -11.81
CA CYS A 135 -17.57 17.71 -11.74
C CYS A 135 -18.53 17.93 -12.93
N GLY A 136 -18.29 17.23 -14.04
CA GLY A 136 -19.27 16.99 -15.10
C GLY A 136 -18.79 17.16 -16.54
N ILE A 137 -17.65 17.80 -16.80
CA ILE A 137 -17.31 18.24 -18.17
C ILE A 137 -15.97 17.71 -18.70
N ALA A 138 -14.98 17.46 -17.83
CA ALA A 138 -13.79 16.72 -18.26
C ALA A 138 -14.13 15.23 -18.33
N ASN A 139 -13.89 14.61 -19.49
CA ASN A 139 -14.00 13.17 -19.66
C ASN A 139 -12.72 12.47 -19.18
N HIS A 140 -12.79 11.15 -18.96
CA HIS A 140 -11.59 10.35 -18.66
C HIS A 140 -10.53 10.44 -19.78
N SER A 141 -10.92 10.83 -21.00
CA SER A 141 -10.01 11.13 -22.12
C SER A 141 -9.07 12.29 -21.82
N HIS A 142 -9.45 13.25 -20.97
CA HIS A 142 -8.67 14.47 -20.68
C HIS A 142 -7.72 14.32 -19.49
N VAL A 143 -7.66 13.13 -18.89
CA VAL A 143 -6.87 12.89 -17.66
C VAL A 143 -5.39 13.15 -17.90
N LEU A 144 -4.84 12.76 -19.05
CA LEU A 144 -3.43 12.93 -19.35
C LEU A 144 -3.04 14.41 -19.48
N GLU A 145 -3.91 15.21 -20.10
CA GLU A 145 -3.78 16.67 -20.22
C GLU A 145 -3.84 17.33 -18.85
N LEU A 146 -4.85 17.00 -18.05
CA LEU A 146 -5.01 17.55 -16.70
C LEU A 146 -3.83 17.17 -15.79
N GLN A 147 -3.28 15.96 -15.94
CA GLN A 147 -2.05 15.56 -15.25
C GLN A 147 -0.84 16.40 -15.69
N CYS A 148 -0.66 16.66 -16.99
CA CYS A 148 0.38 17.58 -17.48
C CYS A 148 0.26 18.95 -16.81
N ILE A 149 -0.95 19.51 -16.85
CA ILE A 149 -1.22 20.87 -16.35
C ILE A 149 -0.95 20.97 -14.86
N LEU A 150 -1.50 20.04 -14.07
CA LEU A 150 -1.35 20.05 -12.63
C LEU A 150 0.10 19.82 -12.19
N HIS A 151 0.81 18.91 -12.86
CA HIS A 151 2.22 18.66 -12.58
C HIS A 151 3.10 19.89 -12.86
N HIS A 152 2.90 20.55 -14.00
CA HIS A 152 3.62 21.79 -14.31
C HIS A 152 3.31 22.91 -13.32
N ALA A 153 2.03 23.10 -12.96
CA ALA A 153 1.65 24.12 -11.98
C ALA A 153 2.26 23.87 -10.59
N LEU A 154 2.36 22.61 -10.15
CA LEU A 154 3.04 22.25 -8.91
C LEU A 154 4.55 22.46 -9.00
N SER A 155 5.17 22.10 -10.13
CA SER A 155 6.62 22.26 -10.32
C SER A 155 7.08 23.72 -10.41
N SER A 156 6.18 24.60 -10.86
CA SER A 156 6.42 26.04 -10.98
C SER A 156 5.99 26.83 -9.73
N ASP A 157 5.60 26.14 -8.65
CA ASP A 157 5.05 26.73 -7.41
C ASP A 157 3.83 27.64 -7.63
N TRP A 158 3.13 27.48 -8.74
CA TRP A 158 1.92 28.25 -9.05
C TRP A 158 0.74 27.81 -8.16
N ILE A 159 0.71 26.53 -7.78
CA ILE A 159 -0.27 25.98 -6.85
C ILE A 159 0.47 25.17 -5.79
N PRO A 160 0.26 25.42 -4.49
CA PRO A 160 0.91 24.64 -3.44
C PRO A 160 0.24 23.28 -3.26
N LEU A 161 1.06 22.22 -3.14
CA LEU A 161 0.59 20.92 -2.65
C LEU A 161 0.13 21.07 -1.19
N SER A 162 -1.18 21.14 -0.99
CA SER A 162 -1.79 21.57 0.27
C SER A 162 -3.05 20.79 0.60
N PRO A 163 -3.50 20.77 1.87
CA PRO A 163 -4.73 20.07 2.26
C PRO A 163 -5.97 20.46 1.43
N PRO A 164 -6.22 21.75 1.11
CA PRO A 164 -7.38 22.14 0.29
C PRO A 164 -7.34 21.53 -1.12
N LEU A 165 -6.16 21.49 -1.76
CA LEU A 165 -6.00 20.91 -3.09
C LEU A 165 -6.28 19.41 -3.08
N VAL A 166 -5.70 18.67 -2.13
CA VAL A 166 -5.91 17.23 -2.03
C VAL A 166 -7.37 16.91 -1.69
N SER A 167 -7.99 17.64 -0.76
CA SER A 167 -9.42 17.47 -0.46
C SER A 167 -10.31 17.74 -1.67
N LEU A 168 -9.99 18.76 -2.48
CA LEU A 168 -10.73 19.05 -3.71
C LEU A 168 -10.59 17.93 -4.75
N LEU A 169 -9.36 17.43 -4.95
CA LEU A 169 -9.09 16.32 -5.87
C LEU A 169 -9.80 15.02 -5.44
N LEU A 170 -9.90 14.77 -4.13
CA LEU A 170 -10.58 13.60 -3.60
C LEU A 170 -12.11 13.63 -3.78
N GLU A 171 -12.73 14.69 -4.27
CA GLU A 171 -14.19 14.71 -4.44
C GLU A 171 -14.66 14.04 -5.74
N SER A 172 -13.81 13.92 -6.74
CA SER A 172 -14.15 13.33 -8.04
C SER A 172 -13.29 12.10 -8.36
N SER A 173 -13.78 11.23 -9.26
CA SER A 173 -13.02 10.08 -9.75
C SER A 173 -11.80 10.51 -10.57
N ILE A 174 -11.96 11.59 -11.36
CA ILE A 174 -10.88 12.20 -12.13
C ILE A 174 -9.83 12.75 -11.18
N GLY A 175 -10.21 13.54 -10.18
CA GLY A 175 -9.25 14.10 -9.23
C GLY A 175 -8.47 13.04 -8.43
N ARG A 176 -9.10 11.92 -8.05
CA ARG A 176 -8.41 10.76 -7.48
C ARG A 176 -7.38 10.16 -8.45
N THR A 177 -7.74 10.04 -9.73
CA THR A 177 -6.81 9.60 -10.79
C THR A 177 -5.66 10.59 -11.00
N LEU A 178 -5.93 11.90 -10.87
CA LEU A 178 -4.90 12.94 -10.93
C LEU A 178 -3.92 12.82 -9.76
N LEU A 179 -4.39 12.53 -8.53
CA LEU A 179 -3.51 12.30 -7.37
C LEU A 179 -2.57 11.11 -7.59
N VAL A 180 -3.09 10.00 -8.11
CA VAL A 180 -2.26 8.83 -8.48
C VAL A 180 -1.26 9.23 -9.56
N GLY A 181 -1.72 9.95 -10.58
CA GLY A 181 -0.87 10.46 -11.66
C GLY A 181 0.24 11.38 -11.18
N LEU A 182 -0.03 12.30 -10.24
CA LEU A 182 0.99 13.18 -9.67
C LEU A 182 2.11 12.37 -9.02
N VAL A 183 1.75 11.34 -8.28
CA VAL A 183 2.71 10.45 -7.63
C VAL A 183 3.49 9.62 -8.67
N GLN A 184 2.83 9.12 -9.71
CA GLN A 184 3.51 8.42 -10.80
C GLN A 184 4.52 9.33 -11.51
N ASN A 185 4.17 10.60 -11.72
CA ASN A 185 5.02 11.59 -12.38
C ASN A 185 6.17 12.08 -11.48
N ASP A 186 5.92 12.25 -10.19
CA ASP A 186 6.92 12.62 -9.19
C ASP A 186 6.84 11.73 -7.93
N PRO A 187 7.59 10.61 -7.91
CA PRO A 187 7.64 9.74 -6.75
C PRO A 187 8.20 10.43 -5.49
N SER A 188 8.88 11.57 -5.60
CA SER A 188 9.38 12.30 -4.43
C SER A 188 8.25 13.00 -3.65
N ALA A 189 7.17 13.37 -4.35
CA ALA A 189 5.96 13.94 -3.75
C ALA A 189 5.07 12.89 -3.05
N ALA A 190 5.32 11.59 -3.26
CA ALA A 190 4.49 10.50 -2.76
C ALA A 190 4.24 10.57 -1.25
N SER A 191 5.27 10.86 -0.47
CA SER A 191 5.14 10.95 0.99
C SER A 191 4.20 12.08 1.41
N SER A 192 4.35 13.27 0.82
CA SER A 192 3.52 14.43 1.13
C SER A 192 2.07 14.21 0.68
N ILE A 193 1.86 13.60 -0.49
CA ILE A 193 0.52 13.28 -1.00
C ILE A 193 -0.17 12.26 -0.08
N VAL A 194 0.51 11.18 0.31
CA VAL A 194 -0.04 10.17 1.22
C VAL A 194 -0.40 10.79 2.56
N GLU A 195 0.45 11.64 3.14
CA GLU A 195 0.17 12.36 4.38
C GLU A 195 -1.09 13.22 4.27
N LEU A 196 -1.22 13.99 3.19
CA LEU A 196 -2.38 14.86 2.95
C LEU A 196 -3.67 14.05 2.71
N VAL A 197 -3.59 12.93 1.99
CA VAL A 197 -4.73 12.04 1.77
C VAL A 197 -5.15 11.37 3.08
N LEU A 198 -4.20 10.93 3.92
CA LEU A 198 -4.50 10.39 5.25
C LEU A 198 -5.15 11.44 6.16
N LEU A 199 -4.70 12.70 6.08
CA LEU A 199 -5.30 13.81 6.82
C LEU A 199 -6.73 14.11 6.35
N ALA A 200 -6.98 14.08 5.04
CA ALA A 200 -8.32 14.21 4.48
C ALA A 200 -9.22 13.04 4.91
N MET A 201 -8.71 11.81 4.81
CA MET A 201 -9.42 10.58 5.19
C MET A 201 -9.81 10.58 6.67
N ARG A 202 -8.99 11.17 7.55
CA ARG A 202 -9.32 11.32 8.97
C ARG A 202 -10.52 12.23 9.22
N ARG A 203 -10.80 13.19 8.32
CA ARG A 203 -11.92 14.14 8.43
C ARG A 203 -13.19 13.62 7.79
N GLN A 204 -13.07 12.99 6.63
CA GLN A 204 -14.18 12.46 5.86
C GLN A 204 -13.79 11.11 5.32
N VAL A 205 -14.61 10.11 5.63
CA VAL A 205 -14.27 8.74 5.28
C VAL A 205 -15.15 8.18 4.19
N ASP A 206 -14.51 7.71 3.11
CA ASP A 206 -15.14 6.92 2.06
C ASP A 206 -14.20 5.78 1.59
N VAL A 207 -14.79 4.81 0.88
CA VAL A 207 -14.07 3.64 0.34
C VAL A 207 -13.17 4.05 -0.84
N ASP A 208 -13.54 5.08 -1.59
CA ASP A 208 -12.80 5.52 -2.77
C ASP A 208 -11.45 6.14 -2.40
N THR A 209 -11.36 6.83 -1.26
CA THR A 209 -10.13 7.38 -0.69
C THR A 209 -9.20 6.25 -0.20
N HIS A 210 -9.76 5.18 0.38
CA HIS A 210 -9.00 3.96 0.70
C HIS A 210 -8.38 3.39 -0.58
N MET A 211 -9.19 3.21 -1.64
CA MET A 211 -8.71 2.67 -2.91
C MET A 211 -7.69 3.58 -3.59
N THR A 212 -7.82 4.90 -3.42
CA THR A 212 -6.83 5.88 -3.91
C THR A 212 -5.47 5.69 -3.23
N LEU A 213 -5.43 5.48 -1.91
CA LEU A 213 -4.17 5.18 -1.20
C LEU A 213 -3.55 3.86 -1.62
N VAL A 214 -4.37 2.82 -1.88
CA VAL A 214 -3.88 1.55 -2.41
C VAL A 214 -3.30 1.73 -3.82
N ALA A 215 -3.95 2.52 -4.68
CA ALA A 215 -3.45 2.83 -6.02
C ALA A 215 -2.15 3.66 -5.97
N ILE A 216 -2.03 4.62 -5.04
CA ILE A 216 -0.79 5.37 -4.80
C ILE A 216 0.34 4.41 -4.34
N ALA A 217 0.02 3.44 -3.49
CA ALA A 217 0.99 2.43 -3.04
C ALA A 217 1.49 1.57 -4.21
N ASP A 218 0.58 1.09 -5.06
CA ASP A 218 0.89 0.30 -6.27
C ASP A 218 1.75 1.09 -7.27
N ALA A 219 1.46 2.38 -7.43
CA ALA A 219 2.21 3.28 -8.28
C ALA A 219 3.61 3.65 -7.76
N THR A 220 3.97 3.32 -6.52
CA THR A 220 5.24 3.74 -5.90
C THR A 220 5.95 2.65 -5.09
N THR A 221 6.11 2.88 -3.79
CA THR A 221 6.81 2.00 -2.85
C THR A 221 5.79 1.55 -1.81
N PRO A 222 5.10 0.42 -2.03
CA PRO A 222 4.00 0.00 -1.15
C PRO A 222 4.41 -0.11 0.31
N HIS A 223 5.66 -0.51 0.59
CA HIS A 223 6.20 -0.54 1.95
C HIS A 223 6.24 0.83 2.65
N ALA A 224 6.57 1.91 1.92
CA ALA A 224 6.62 3.25 2.50
C ALA A 224 5.22 3.77 2.81
N VAL A 225 4.27 3.59 1.88
CA VAL A 225 2.87 3.97 2.07
C VAL A 225 2.26 3.20 3.23
N ARG A 226 2.45 1.86 3.27
CA ARG A 226 2.03 1.02 4.40
C ARG A 226 2.58 1.53 5.72
N ARG A 227 3.86 1.90 5.79
CA ARG A 227 4.47 2.43 7.02
C ARG A 227 3.83 3.74 7.45
N GLN A 228 3.54 4.66 6.53
CA GLN A 228 2.86 5.91 6.85
C GLN A 228 1.44 5.67 7.35
N CYS A 229 0.70 4.74 6.74
CA CYS A 229 -0.61 4.34 7.22
C CYS A 229 -0.57 3.79 8.66
N ILE A 230 0.45 3.00 9.00
CA ILE A 230 0.64 2.49 10.37
C ILE A 230 0.98 3.62 11.35
N VAL A 231 1.83 4.56 10.95
CA VAL A 231 2.22 5.71 11.79
C VAL A 231 1.05 6.68 12.02
N ALA A 232 0.13 6.79 11.05
CA ALA A 232 -1.03 7.66 11.15
C ALA A 232 -2.01 7.25 12.26
N ASP A 233 -2.04 5.96 12.61
CA ASP A 233 -2.73 5.41 13.79
C ASP A 233 -4.23 5.80 13.89
N PHE A 234 -5.01 5.48 12.85
CA PHE A 234 -6.47 5.53 12.89
C PHE A 234 -7.08 4.36 12.11
N PRO A 235 -8.36 3.97 12.35
CA PRO A 235 -8.91 2.70 11.88
C PRO A 235 -8.78 2.46 10.36
N TYR A 236 -9.07 3.48 9.57
CA TYR A 236 -9.03 3.37 8.12
C TYR A 236 -7.60 3.30 7.57
N ALA A 237 -6.64 4.01 8.16
CA ALA A 237 -5.24 3.84 7.78
C ALA A 237 -4.73 2.43 8.13
N ALA A 238 -5.13 1.86 9.26
CA ALA A 238 -4.81 0.48 9.58
C ALA A 238 -5.41 -0.51 8.57
N ALA A 239 -6.65 -0.27 8.11
CA ALA A 239 -7.27 -1.06 7.05
C ALA A 239 -6.51 -0.96 5.72
N VAL A 240 -6.08 0.23 5.31
CA VAL A 240 -5.23 0.43 4.11
C VAL A 240 -3.90 -0.34 4.25
N ALA A 241 -3.26 -0.28 5.41
CA ALA A 241 -2.00 -0.99 5.66
C ALA A 241 -2.15 -2.52 5.54
N LEU A 242 -3.26 -3.07 6.05
CA LEU A 242 -3.61 -4.48 5.89
C LEU A 242 -3.90 -4.82 4.41
N ASP A 243 -4.62 -3.96 3.69
CA ASP A 243 -4.97 -4.20 2.29
C ASP A 243 -3.74 -4.15 1.37
N ILE A 244 -2.82 -3.19 1.58
CA ILE A 244 -1.52 -3.14 0.87
C ILE A 244 -0.71 -4.43 1.13
N THR A 245 -0.73 -4.92 2.37
CA THR A 245 -0.03 -6.16 2.75
C THR A 245 -0.54 -7.35 1.94
N CYS A 246 -1.86 -7.52 1.82
CA CYS A 246 -2.46 -8.66 1.12
C CYS A 246 -2.56 -8.50 -0.40
N ARG A 247 -2.65 -7.27 -0.92
CA ARG A 247 -2.87 -7.05 -2.36
C ARG A 247 -1.59 -6.83 -3.15
N LEU A 248 -0.60 -6.22 -2.54
CA LEU A 248 0.60 -5.75 -3.25
C LEU A 248 1.87 -6.46 -2.78
N LEU A 249 2.01 -6.68 -1.47
CA LEU A 249 3.25 -7.17 -0.89
C LEU A 249 3.28 -8.68 -0.65
N HIS A 250 2.12 -9.29 -0.39
CA HIS A 250 1.96 -10.70 -0.03
C HIS A 250 2.92 -11.16 1.09
N ASP A 251 3.28 -10.25 2.00
CA ASP A 251 4.24 -10.47 3.10
C ASP A 251 3.53 -10.56 4.47
N THR A 252 2.27 -11.03 4.48
CA THR A 252 1.39 -11.12 5.65
C THR A 252 2.06 -11.68 6.91
N PRO A 253 2.80 -12.82 6.87
CA PRO A 253 3.49 -13.33 8.06
C PRO A 253 4.54 -12.37 8.63
N VAL A 254 5.28 -11.69 7.75
CA VAL A 254 6.33 -10.74 8.13
C VAL A 254 5.71 -9.49 8.73
N PHE A 255 4.66 -8.97 8.10
CA PHE A 255 3.93 -7.79 8.55
C PHE A 255 3.32 -8.00 9.94
N LEU A 256 2.54 -9.08 10.13
CA LEU A 256 1.87 -9.37 11.39
C LEU A 256 2.87 -9.56 12.54
N ASN A 257 3.99 -10.25 12.29
CA ASN A 257 5.06 -10.39 13.29
C ASN A 257 5.72 -9.03 13.63
N GLY A 258 5.87 -8.14 12.66
CA GLY A 258 6.39 -6.78 12.89
C GLY A 258 5.46 -5.94 13.78
N VAL A 259 4.16 -5.93 13.50
CA VAL A 259 3.18 -5.12 14.24
C VAL A 259 2.73 -5.75 15.57
N MET A 260 3.06 -7.02 15.81
CA MET A 260 2.81 -7.70 17.09
C MET A 260 3.76 -7.23 18.20
N GLN A 261 4.91 -6.62 17.86
CA GLN A 261 5.91 -6.20 18.84
C GLN A 261 5.50 -4.90 19.57
N GLY A 262 4.95 -5.05 20.77
CA GLY A 262 4.66 -3.95 21.71
C GLY A 262 3.20 -3.48 21.73
N THR A 263 2.96 -2.34 22.37
CA THR A 263 1.64 -1.66 22.45
C THR A 263 1.45 -0.59 21.38
N LYS A 264 2.44 -0.40 20.49
CA LYS A 264 2.54 0.71 19.53
C LYS A 264 1.48 0.72 18.42
N HIS A 265 0.80 -0.41 18.19
CA HIS A 265 -0.15 -0.57 17.08
C HIS A 265 -1.54 -0.97 17.59
N ALA A 266 -1.98 -0.34 18.69
CA ALA A 266 -3.26 -0.65 19.33
C ALA A 266 -4.45 -0.50 18.37
N THR A 267 -4.48 0.57 17.56
CA THR A 267 -5.56 0.80 16.60
C THR A 267 -5.66 -0.30 15.54
N LEU A 268 -4.51 -0.77 15.02
CA LEU A 268 -4.50 -1.88 14.07
C LEU A 268 -5.10 -3.15 14.69
N TRP A 269 -4.66 -3.51 15.90
CA TRP A 269 -5.19 -4.69 16.58
C TRP A 269 -6.66 -4.53 16.98
N SER A 270 -7.12 -3.31 17.26
CA SER A 270 -8.55 -3.01 17.47
C SER A 270 -9.34 -3.27 16.20
N VAL A 271 -8.89 -2.76 15.05
CA VAL A 271 -9.55 -3.01 13.74
C VAL A 271 -9.58 -4.50 13.41
N VAL A 272 -8.47 -5.21 13.64
CA VAL A 272 -8.40 -6.67 13.44
C VAL A 272 -9.40 -7.39 14.34
N THR A 273 -9.44 -7.04 15.63
CA THR A 273 -10.36 -7.65 16.60
C THR A 273 -11.80 -7.39 16.21
N GLU A 274 -12.18 -6.13 15.96
CA GLU A 274 -13.54 -5.77 15.53
C GLU A 274 -13.95 -6.51 14.26
N ALA A 275 -13.06 -6.60 13.26
CA ALA A 275 -13.36 -7.27 12.00
C ALA A 275 -13.49 -8.80 12.13
N LEU A 276 -12.89 -9.41 13.16
CA LEU A 276 -12.93 -10.84 13.43
C LEU A 276 -14.05 -11.25 14.38
N THR A 277 -14.44 -10.39 15.33
CA THR A 277 -15.38 -10.75 16.39
C THR A 277 -16.77 -10.13 16.24
N GLN A 278 -16.95 -9.11 15.39
CA GLN A 278 -18.23 -8.42 15.23
C GLN A 278 -18.87 -8.67 13.88
N ASP A 279 -20.20 -8.65 13.85
CA ASP A 279 -20.95 -8.78 12.61
C ASP A 279 -20.66 -7.60 11.65
N PRO A 280 -20.48 -7.88 10.34
CA PRO A 280 -20.11 -6.88 9.34
C PRO A 280 -21.32 -6.05 8.91
N THR A 281 -21.85 -5.27 9.84
CA THR A 281 -23.08 -4.47 9.66
C THR A 281 -22.79 -3.16 8.92
N THR A 282 -21.66 -2.50 9.20
CA THR A 282 -21.25 -1.25 8.52
C THR A 282 -20.44 -1.52 7.25
N PRO A 283 -20.45 -0.59 6.26
CA PRO A 283 -19.61 -0.72 5.06
C PRO A 283 -18.12 -0.89 5.37
N PHE A 284 -17.61 -0.14 6.37
CA PHE A 284 -16.24 -0.28 6.84
C PHE A 284 -15.94 -1.67 7.39
N ARG A 285 -16.81 -2.19 8.27
CA ARG A 285 -16.64 -3.53 8.84
C ARG A 285 -16.71 -4.62 7.77
N ARG A 286 -17.65 -4.53 6.81
CA ARG A 286 -17.68 -5.44 5.64
C ARG A 286 -16.36 -5.43 4.89
N HIS A 287 -15.81 -4.24 4.65
CA HIS A 287 -14.56 -4.09 3.93
C HIS A 287 -13.37 -4.68 4.71
N THR A 288 -13.23 -4.35 6.00
CA THR A 288 -12.15 -4.88 6.85
C THR A 288 -12.27 -6.38 7.06
N SER A 289 -13.47 -6.92 7.27
CA SER A 289 -13.68 -8.38 7.36
C SER A 289 -13.31 -9.09 6.05
N ALA A 290 -13.57 -8.48 4.88
CA ALA A 290 -13.11 -9.02 3.61
C ALA A 290 -11.58 -9.00 3.46
N ILE A 291 -10.90 -7.95 3.95
CA ILE A 291 -9.43 -7.91 4.01
C ILE A 291 -8.89 -9.02 4.93
N LEU A 292 -9.47 -9.18 6.13
CA LEU A 292 -9.06 -10.23 7.07
C LEU A 292 -9.36 -11.64 6.54
N GLY A 293 -10.42 -11.82 5.75
CA GLY A 293 -10.66 -13.06 5.00
C GLY A 293 -9.51 -13.39 4.04
N ARG A 294 -8.97 -12.39 3.33
CA ARG A 294 -7.77 -12.55 2.49
C ARG A 294 -6.52 -12.88 3.31
N VAL A 295 -6.30 -12.18 4.43
CA VAL A 295 -5.20 -12.47 5.38
C VAL A 295 -5.23 -13.95 5.80
N ARG A 296 -6.41 -14.46 6.20
CA ARG A 296 -6.57 -15.86 6.61
C ARG A 296 -6.29 -16.81 5.46
N LEU A 297 -6.78 -16.52 4.26
CA LEU A 297 -6.56 -17.34 3.08
C LEU A 297 -5.07 -17.41 2.70
N GLU A 298 -4.34 -16.29 2.71
CA GLU A 298 -2.90 -16.26 2.44
C GLU A 298 -2.11 -17.09 3.47
N LEU A 299 -2.49 -17.01 4.76
CA LEU A 299 -1.86 -17.81 5.80
C LEU A 299 -2.15 -19.31 5.64
N GLN A 300 -3.37 -19.69 5.28
CA GLN A 300 -3.73 -21.08 4.98
C GLN A 300 -2.94 -21.59 3.76
N GLN A 301 -2.86 -20.80 2.70
CA GLN A 301 -2.07 -21.13 1.51
C GLN A 301 -0.58 -21.28 1.83
N ALA A 302 -0.04 -20.48 2.76
CA ALA A 302 1.35 -20.64 3.22
C ALA A 302 1.56 -21.96 3.99
N LEU A 303 0.60 -22.39 4.81
CA LEU A 303 0.62 -23.69 5.47
C LEU A 303 0.55 -24.84 4.45
N GLU A 304 -0.36 -24.75 3.47
CA GLU A 304 -0.48 -25.73 2.39
C GLU A 304 0.78 -25.80 1.52
N ALA A 305 1.37 -24.66 1.19
CA ALA A 305 2.62 -24.57 0.44
C ALA A 305 3.76 -25.27 1.18
N PHE A 306 3.88 -25.08 2.50
CA PHE A 306 4.85 -25.80 3.32
C PHE A 306 4.63 -27.32 3.25
N LEU A 307 3.39 -27.79 3.37
CA LEU A 307 3.05 -29.22 3.31
C LEU A 307 3.36 -29.80 1.93
N ALA A 308 3.22 -29.00 0.87
CA ALA A 308 3.66 -29.30 -0.49
C ALA A 308 5.18 -29.12 -0.72
N THR A 309 5.98 -29.01 0.35
CA THR A 309 7.45 -28.89 0.34
C THR A 309 8.01 -27.64 -0.35
N LYS A 310 7.20 -26.58 -0.49
CA LYS A 310 7.65 -25.28 -1.00
C LYS A 310 8.41 -24.50 0.09
N PRO A 311 9.37 -23.62 -0.28
CA PRO A 311 10.11 -22.83 0.69
C PRO A 311 9.18 -21.82 1.39
N VAL A 312 8.92 -22.04 2.68
CA VAL A 312 8.09 -21.16 3.54
C VAL A 312 8.76 -21.01 4.89
N ASP A 313 8.83 -19.78 5.42
CA ASP A 313 9.23 -19.55 6.80
C ASP A 313 8.09 -19.91 7.75
N VAL A 314 8.05 -21.19 8.14
CA VAL A 314 7.04 -21.73 9.04
C VAL A 314 6.99 -20.99 10.38
N VAL A 315 8.12 -20.50 10.89
CA VAL A 315 8.15 -19.78 12.17
C VAL A 315 7.46 -18.42 12.04
N ALA A 316 7.63 -17.73 10.91
CA ALA A 316 6.92 -16.48 10.65
C ALA A 316 5.40 -16.72 10.55
N VAL A 317 4.97 -17.77 9.84
CA VAL A 317 3.55 -18.13 9.70
C VAL A 317 2.93 -18.46 11.06
N LEU A 318 3.59 -19.30 11.86
CA LEU A 318 3.11 -19.65 13.20
C LEU A 318 3.02 -18.42 14.13
N LYS A 319 3.99 -17.50 14.07
CA LYS A 319 3.94 -16.23 14.82
C LYS A 319 2.77 -15.35 14.40
N ALA A 320 2.45 -15.30 13.10
CA ALA A 320 1.31 -14.55 12.60
C ALA A 320 -0.01 -15.12 13.14
N TYR A 321 -0.17 -16.44 13.15
CA TYR A 321 -1.31 -17.10 13.81
C TYR A 321 -1.36 -16.81 15.31
N CYS A 322 -0.23 -16.86 16.03
CA CYS A 322 -0.18 -16.47 17.44
C CYS A 322 -0.67 -15.04 17.66
N GLY A 323 -0.29 -14.10 16.79
CA GLY A 323 -0.76 -12.72 16.84
C GLY A 323 -2.27 -12.61 16.60
N LEU A 324 -2.78 -13.27 15.56
CA LEU A 324 -4.22 -13.25 15.24
C LEU A 324 -5.08 -13.90 16.33
N VAL A 325 -4.67 -15.05 16.87
CA VAL A 325 -5.42 -15.73 17.94
C VAL A 325 -5.30 -14.99 19.26
N GLY A 326 -4.08 -14.62 19.65
CA GLY A 326 -3.82 -14.02 20.97
C GLY A 326 -4.24 -12.55 21.07
N ARG A 327 -4.03 -11.74 20.03
CA ARG A 327 -4.36 -10.30 20.04
C ARG A 327 -5.58 -9.96 19.22
N GLY A 328 -5.75 -10.59 18.06
CA GLY A 328 -6.89 -10.37 17.18
C GLY A 328 -8.15 -11.13 17.59
N SER A 329 -8.07 -11.99 18.62
CA SER A 329 -9.18 -12.85 19.05
C SER A 329 -9.72 -13.74 17.93
N LEU A 330 -8.85 -14.20 17.02
CA LEU A 330 -9.23 -15.09 15.93
C LEU A 330 -9.81 -16.40 16.48
N ALA A 331 -11.06 -16.70 16.14
CA ALA A 331 -11.63 -18.04 16.26
C ALA A 331 -11.07 -18.92 15.13
N VAL A 332 -10.20 -19.86 15.50
CA VAL A 332 -9.54 -20.80 14.58
C VAL A 332 -10.58 -21.78 14.04
N THR A 333 -10.62 -21.97 12.72
CA THR A 333 -11.51 -22.97 12.11
C THR A 333 -10.89 -24.37 12.16
N ASP A 334 -11.70 -25.42 12.00
CA ASP A 334 -11.23 -26.81 11.96
C ASP A 334 -10.16 -27.03 10.87
N VAL A 335 -10.32 -26.37 9.72
CA VAL A 335 -9.37 -26.41 8.61
C VAL A 335 -8.03 -25.80 9.01
N GLU A 336 -8.05 -24.60 9.60
CA GLU A 336 -6.83 -23.92 10.07
C GLU A 336 -6.14 -24.73 11.18
N CYS A 337 -6.91 -25.27 12.12
CA CYS A 337 -6.39 -26.12 13.19
C CYS A 337 -5.69 -27.37 12.63
N SER A 338 -6.36 -28.08 11.72
CA SER A 338 -5.82 -29.28 11.07
C SER A 338 -4.53 -28.98 10.29
N LEU A 339 -4.50 -27.90 9.50
CA LEU A 339 -3.31 -27.47 8.77
C LEU A 339 -2.17 -27.10 9.71
N LEU A 340 -2.43 -26.29 10.75
CA LEU A 340 -1.43 -25.89 11.74
C LEU A 340 -0.80 -27.11 12.43
N PHE A 341 -1.63 -28.05 12.88
CA PHE A 341 -1.17 -29.24 13.58
C PHE A 341 -0.36 -30.16 12.67
N ARG A 342 -0.80 -30.34 11.41
CA ARG A 342 -0.07 -31.13 10.41
C ARG A 342 1.29 -30.50 10.09
N VAL A 343 1.34 -29.18 9.90
CA VAL A 343 2.58 -28.43 9.64
C VAL A 343 3.56 -28.57 10.80
N ILE A 344 3.09 -28.39 12.05
CA ILE A 344 3.93 -28.53 13.24
C ILE A 344 4.48 -29.96 13.34
N GLY A 345 3.64 -30.98 13.13
CA GLY A 345 4.06 -32.38 13.16
C GLY A 345 5.11 -32.70 12.09
N GLN A 346 4.87 -32.31 10.83
CA GLN A 346 5.81 -32.54 9.72
C GLN A 346 7.15 -31.80 9.95
N GLU A 347 7.11 -30.56 10.44
CA GLU A 347 8.33 -29.81 10.76
C GLU A 347 9.10 -30.43 11.93
N CYS A 348 8.41 -30.98 12.93
CA CYS A 348 9.07 -31.76 14.00
C CYS A 348 9.80 -32.97 13.44
N HIS A 349 9.17 -33.73 12.52
CA HIS A 349 9.82 -34.89 11.89
C HIS A 349 11.02 -34.48 11.04
N ARG A 350 10.89 -33.43 10.23
CA ARG A 350 11.98 -32.90 9.39
C ARG A 350 13.19 -32.49 10.23
N ARG A 351 12.96 -31.71 11.30
CA ARG A 351 14.02 -31.24 12.21
C ARG A 351 14.68 -32.36 13.03
N ARG A 352 14.03 -33.51 13.23
CA ARG A 352 14.68 -34.69 13.84
C ARG A 352 15.61 -35.40 12.89
N GLN A 353 15.28 -35.41 11.60
CA GLN A 353 16.10 -36.03 10.56
C GLN A 353 17.32 -35.16 10.24
N ASP A 354 17.14 -33.84 10.25
CA ASP A 354 18.23 -32.86 10.14
C ASP A 354 19.07 -32.87 11.43
N SER A 355 20.12 -33.69 11.45
CA SER A 355 21.00 -33.95 12.61
C SER A 355 21.81 -32.73 13.12
N GLY A 356 21.56 -31.54 12.58
CA GLY A 356 22.19 -30.27 12.96
C GLY A 356 21.43 -29.57 14.10
N GLY A 357 21.72 -29.94 15.35
CA GLY A 357 21.14 -29.36 16.57
C GLY A 357 21.50 -27.88 16.81
N GLY A 358 20.95 -26.96 16.00
CA GLY A 358 21.22 -25.52 16.09
C GLY A 358 20.25 -24.72 16.99
N SER A 359 20.54 -23.42 17.22
CA SER A 359 19.66 -22.43 17.88
C SER A 359 18.27 -22.32 17.24
N SER A 360 18.15 -22.66 15.95
CA SER A 360 16.90 -22.70 15.17
C SER A 360 15.84 -23.65 15.75
N HIS A 361 16.23 -24.78 16.36
CA HIS A 361 15.27 -25.74 16.95
C HIS A 361 14.51 -25.15 18.15
N SER A 362 15.21 -24.43 19.03
CA SER A 362 14.61 -23.87 20.25
C SER A 362 13.55 -22.81 19.93
N ARG A 363 13.80 -21.93 18.96
CA ARG A 363 12.83 -20.90 18.55
C ARG A 363 11.57 -21.49 17.91
N PHE A 364 11.72 -22.52 17.08
CA PHE A 364 10.58 -23.23 16.51
C PHE A 364 9.74 -23.89 17.61
N VAL A 365 10.37 -24.62 18.53
CA VAL A 365 9.68 -25.30 19.64
C VAL A 365 8.84 -24.34 20.47
N GLN A 366 9.42 -23.19 20.85
CA GLN A 366 8.72 -22.17 21.62
C GLN A 366 7.48 -21.65 20.88
N VAL A 367 7.65 -21.25 19.62
CA VAL A 367 6.55 -20.70 18.81
C VAL A 367 5.47 -21.75 18.57
N ALA A 368 5.84 -22.97 18.17
CA ALA A 368 4.90 -24.06 17.92
C ALA A 368 4.12 -24.44 19.19
N PHE A 369 4.79 -24.50 20.34
CA PHE A 369 4.10 -24.74 21.62
C PHE A 369 3.09 -23.62 21.92
N THR A 370 3.49 -22.36 21.80
CA THR A 370 2.57 -21.22 21.99
C THR A 370 1.40 -21.28 21.00
N THR A 371 1.64 -21.63 19.73
CA THR A 371 0.56 -21.80 18.75
C THR A 371 -0.43 -22.88 19.19
N ILE A 372 0.05 -24.07 19.59
CA ILE A 372 -0.82 -25.17 20.05
C ILE A 372 -1.67 -24.72 21.24
N VAL A 373 -1.05 -24.11 22.25
CA VAL A 373 -1.77 -23.63 23.43
C VAL A 373 -2.83 -22.59 23.07
N LEU A 374 -2.49 -21.60 22.24
CA LEU A 374 -3.44 -20.56 21.82
C LEU A 374 -4.61 -21.15 21.01
N VAL A 375 -4.33 -22.08 20.09
CA VAL A 375 -5.38 -22.78 19.32
C VAL A 375 -6.29 -23.53 20.29
N CYS A 376 -5.75 -24.33 21.22
CA CYS A 376 -6.55 -25.04 22.20
C CYS A 376 -7.40 -24.10 23.07
N LEU A 377 -6.85 -22.97 23.53
CA LEU A 377 -7.61 -21.98 24.30
C LEU A 377 -8.74 -21.37 23.47
N SER A 378 -8.51 -21.09 22.18
CA SER A 378 -9.55 -20.59 21.29
C SER A 378 -10.67 -21.60 21.08
N THR A 379 -10.36 -22.89 20.94
CA THR A 379 -11.36 -23.97 20.75
C THR A 379 -12.13 -24.28 22.04
N LEU A 380 -11.44 -24.31 23.19
CA LEU A 380 -12.05 -24.59 24.50
C LEU A 380 -12.90 -23.44 25.05
N SER A 381 -12.81 -22.25 24.45
CA SER A 381 -13.71 -21.12 24.73
C SER A 381 -15.14 -21.36 24.20
N GLN A 382 -15.33 -22.37 23.36
CA GLN A 382 -16.62 -22.79 22.80
C GLN A 382 -17.17 -24.01 23.56
N PRO A 383 -18.47 -24.35 23.43
CA PRO A 383 -19.05 -25.51 24.10
C PRO A 383 -18.26 -26.79 23.77
N VAL A 384 -17.85 -27.53 24.81
CA VAL A 384 -17.02 -28.73 24.62
C VAL A 384 -17.82 -29.81 23.89
N ASP A 385 -17.39 -30.12 22.68
CA ASP A 385 -17.94 -31.18 21.84
C ASP A 385 -16.88 -32.24 21.48
N ALA A 386 -17.26 -33.19 20.62
CA ALA A 386 -16.36 -34.23 20.16
C ALA A 386 -15.14 -33.67 19.39
N ALA A 387 -15.32 -32.54 18.68
CA ALA A 387 -14.25 -31.89 17.93
C ALA A 387 -13.22 -31.24 18.87
N ALA A 388 -13.67 -30.52 19.90
CA ALA A 388 -12.80 -29.96 20.94
C ALA A 388 -12.00 -31.05 21.67
N THR A 389 -12.63 -32.21 21.93
CA THR A 389 -11.96 -33.36 22.53
C THR A 389 -10.87 -33.94 21.62
N GLN A 390 -11.10 -33.97 20.30
CA GLN A 390 -10.11 -34.45 19.35
C GLN A 390 -8.92 -33.47 19.22
N VAL A 391 -9.19 -32.17 19.14
CA VAL A 391 -8.15 -31.11 19.10
C VAL A 391 -7.22 -31.22 20.32
N THR A 392 -7.75 -31.43 21.52
CA THR A 392 -6.91 -31.55 22.72
C THR A 392 -6.05 -32.84 22.74
N LYS A 393 -6.53 -33.94 22.15
CA LYS A 393 -5.74 -35.17 21.98
C LYS A 393 -4.57 -34.95 21.02
N ASP A 394 -4.84 -34.34 19.87
CA ASP A 394 -3.84 -34.07 18.85
C ASP A 394 -2.80 -33.06 19.36
N ALA A 395 -3.24 -32.02 20.07
CA ALA A 395 -2.36 -31.08 20.77
C ALA A 395 -1.43 -31.79 21.77
N ARG A 396 -1.95 -32.71 22.58
CA ARG A 396 -1.13 -33.49 23.54
C ARG A 396 -0.06 -34.31 22.81
N HIS A 397 -0.42 -34.94 21.70
CA HIS A 397 0.54 -35.70 20.88
C HIS A 397 1.64 -34.78 20.35
N LEU A 398 1.29 -33.63 19.77
CA LEU A 398 2.25 -32.66 19.25
C LEU A 398 3.16 -32.07 20.33
N ILE A 399 2.63 -31.76 21.52
CA ILE A 399 3.43 -31.32 22.67
C ILE A 399 4.47 -32.38 23.04
N GLY A 400 4.11 -33.66 23.01
CA GLY A 400 5.06 -34.77 23.20
C GLY A 400 6.15 -34.79 22.12
N LEU A 401 5.80 -34.49 20.86
CA LEU A 401 6.77 -34.39 19.78
C LEU A 401 7.73 -33.20 19.95
N LEU A 402 7.23 -32.05 20.40
CA LEU A 402 8.04 -30.87 20.67
C LEU A 402 8.98 -31.09 21.87
N TYR A 403 8.48 -31.72 22.93
CA TYR A 403 9.28 -32.06 24.10
C TYR A 403 10.47 -32.94 23.74
N THR A 404 10.21 -34.02 22.97
CA THR A 404 11.27 -34.92 22.50
C THR A 404 12.27 -34.22 21.57
N LEU A 405 11.83 -33.26 20.75
CA LEU A 405 12.70 -32.44 19.90
C LEU A 405 13.61 -31.49 20.71
N ASP A 406 13.15 -30.99 21.86
CA ASP A 406 13.87 -30.02 22.72
C ASP A 406 14.78 -30.66 23.79
N THR A 407 14.77 -32.00 23.91
CA THR A 407 15.51 -32.76 24.94
C THR A 407 17.01 -32.44 25.01
N SER A 408 17.64 -32.01 23.92
CA SER A 408 19.07 -31.68 23.87
C SER A 408 19.45 -30.35 24.56
N LYS A 409 18.50 -29.43 24.82
CA LYS A 409 18.76 -28.12 25.44
C LYS A 409 18.14 -27.93 26.82
N SER A 410 17.65 -29.02 27.42
CA SER A 410 16.83 -29.04 28.63
C SER A 410 15.51 -28.31 28.41
N GLY A 411 14.40 -29.05 28.43
CA GLY A 411 13.01 -28.59 28.24
C GLY A 411 12.51 -27.61 29.31
N SER A 412 13.28 -26.55 29.52
CA SER A 412 13.09 -25.47 30.49
C SER A 412 11.77 -24.77 30.27
N LEU A 413 11.33 -24.56 29.03
CA LEU A 413 10.01 -24.02 28.75
C LEU A 413 8.89 -24.95 29.25
N PHE A 414 8.97 -26.24 28.96
CA PHE A 414 7.96 -27.23 29.38
C PHE A 414 7.96 -27.40 30.90
N LEU A 415 9.14 -27.49 31.51
CA LEU A 415 9.31 -27.62 32.96
C LEU A 415 8.86 -26.36 33.69
N ILE A 416 9.22 -25.16 33.23
CA ILE A 416 8.76 -23.89 33.81
C ILE A 416 7.24 -23.77 33.66
N THR A 417 6.68 -24.09 32.49
CA THR A 417 5.23 -24.01 32.28
C THR A 417 4.50 -25.01 33.17
N ALA A 418 4.98 -26.24 33.28
CA ALA A 418 4.45 -27.25 34.19
C ALA A 418 4.55 -26.76 35.64
N LEU A 419 5.72 -26.27 36.07
CA LEU A 419 5.92 -25.71 37.40
C LEU A 419 4.94 -24.56 37.68
N LEU A 420 4.78 -23.60 36.78
CA LEU A 420 3.84 -22.48 36.93
C LEU A 420 2.39 -22.95 37.11
N LEU A 421 1.97 -23.96 36.34
CA LEU A 421 0.65 -24.59 36.47
C LEU A 421 0.50 -25.35 37.81
N TYR A 422 1.54 -26.07 38.24
CA TYR A 422 1.55 -26.81 39.51
C TYR A 422 1.61 -25.90 40.74
N THR A 423 2.35 -24.79 40.66
CA THR A 423 2.50 -23.87 41.78
C THR A 423 1.27 -23.02 42.02
N LYS A 424 0.23 -23.11 41.16
CA LYS A 424 -0.95 -22.23 41.16
C LYS A 424 -0.53 -20.81 41.52
N VAL A 425 0.07 -20.06 40.58
CA VAL A 425 0.33 -18.64 40.82
C VAL A 425 -1.02 -18.02 41.19
N CYS A 426 -1.24 -17.82 42.49
CA CYS A 426 -2.34 -17.07 43.05
C CYS A 426 -2.11 -15.64 42.58
N ILE A 427 -2.64 -15.31 41.41
CA ILE A 427 -2.81 -13.94 41.00
C ILE A 427 -3.83 -13.37 42.02
N PRO A 428 -3.44 -12.40 42.86
CA PRO A 428 -4.36 -11.78 43.82
C PRO A 428 -5.51 -11.03 43.12
#